data_AF-A0A660UQC5-F1
#
_entry.id   AF-A0A660UQC5-F1
#
_cell.length_a   1.000
_cell.length_b   1.000
_cell.length_c   1.000
_cell.angle_alpha   90.00
_cell.angle_beta   90.00
_cell.angle_gamma   90.00
#
_symmetry.space_group_name_H-M   'P 1'
#
loop_
_entity.id
_entity.type
_entity.pdbx_description
1 polymer ?
#
loop_
_entity_poly.entity_id
_entity_poly.type
_entity_poly.pdbx_seq_one_letter_code
_entity_poly.pdbx_strand_id
1 'polypeptide(L)'
;VKSVYDSEATKTTGLVNRLIAEKANPRADVFWNSETGRTIVLKQKGVLAPYKSPSAVDIPATFKDRDGYWSGFGARCRILIYNTDLINEDNLPKSIFELTEPKWKGKVSLAYPLFGTTATHAAALYANLGEAKARKLKEYGTFYSSLIG
;
A
#
# COMPACT_ATOMS: atom_id res chain seq x y z
N VAL A 1 24.72 12.21 -2.92
CA VAL A 1 23.24 12.14 -2.86
C VAL A 1 22.73 13.32 -2.06
N LYS A 2 21.81 14.14 -2.58
CA LYS A 2 21.19 15.27 -1.83
C LYS A 2 19.89 14.78 -1.20
N SER A 3 19.90 14.51 0.10
CA SER A 3 18.74 13.99 0.83
C SER A 3 17.67 15.06 0.97
N VAL A 4 16.41 14.70 0.68
CA VAL A 4 15.23 15.53 0.92
C VAL A 4 14.26 14.71 1.76
N TYR A 5 13.91 15.21 2.93
CA TYR A 5 13.04 14.51 3.89
C TYR A 5 11.58 14.94 3.70
N ASP A 6 10.64 14.05 4.07
CA ASP A 6 9.20 14.30 3.96
C ASP A 6 8.45 13.64 5.14
N SER A 7 7.25 14.13 5.47
CA SER A 7 6.39 13.60 6.55
C SER A 7 5.55 12.42 6.07
N GLU A 8 5.13 11.48 6.93
CA GLU A 8 4.30 10.31 6.56
C GLU A 8 3.05 10.68 5.73
N ALA A 9 2.38 11.78 6.09
CA ALA A 9 1.18 12.27 5.41
C ALA A 9 1.45 12.79 3.98
N THR A 10 2.64 13.33 3.73
CA THR A 10 3.06 13.87 2.42
C THR A 10 3.98 12.93 1.64
N LYS A 11 4.58 11.92 2.28
CA LYS A 11 5.69 11.13 1.76
C LYS A 11 5.46 10.53 0.38
N THR A 12 4.27 9.98 0.15
CA THR A 12 3.96 9.35 -1.15
C THR A 12 3.30 10.35 -2.10
N THR A 13 2.41 11.21 -1.62
CA THR A 13 1.66 12.15 -2.46
C THR A 13 2.53 13.30 -2.96
N GLY A 14 3.34 13.91 -2.09
CA GLY A 14 4.27 14.99 -2.41
C GLY A 14 5.36 14.54 -3.38
N LEU A 15 5.95 13.36 -3.12
CA LEU A 15 6.96 12.78 -4.03
C LEU A 15 6.38 12.48 -5.42
N VAL A 16 5.17 11.91 -5.51
CA VAL A 16 4.51 11.63 -6.79
C VAL A 16 4.18 12.93 -7.54
N ASN A 17 3.64 13.94 -6.85
CA ASN A 17 3.34 15.22 -7.46
C ASN A 17 4.61 15.92 -7.97
N ARG A 18 5.71 15.80 -7.24
CA ARG A 18 7.01 16.31 -7.66
C ARG A 18 7.50 15.64 -8.94
N LEU A 19 7.46 14.30 -9.01
CA LEU A 19 7.84 13.57 -10.22
C LEU A 19 6.97 13.94 -11.43
N ILE A 20 5.66 14.18 -11.21
CA ILE A 20 4.76 14.69 -12.25
C ILE A 20 5.18 16.08 -12.73
N ALA A 21 5.50 17.00 -11.80
CA ALA A 21 5.93 18.36 -12.13
C ALA A 21 7.29 18.38 -12.85
N GLU A 22 8.21 17.50 -12.48
CA GLU A 22 9.54 17.38 -13.06
C GLU A 22 9.55 16.53 -14.36
N LYS A 23 8.41 16.04 -14.85
CA LYS A 23 8.33 15.13 -16.01
C LYS A 23 9.08 15.64 -17.26
N ALA A 24 9.02 16.94 -17.55
CA ALA A 24 9.67 17.53 -18.72
C ALA A 24 11.19 17.72 -18.54
N ASN A 25 11.68 17.69 -17.30
CA ASN A 25 13.10 17.81 -16.96
C ASN A 25 13.42 16.93 -15.73
N PRO A 26 13.44 15.60 -15.89
CA PRO A 26 13.56 14.67 -14.77
C PRO A 26 14.84 14.90 -13.97
N ARG A 27 14.72 14.97 -12.64
CA ARG A 27 15.86 15.06 -11.71
C ARG A 27 16.21 13.73 -11.05
N ALA A 28 15.32 12.75 -11.15
CA ALA A 28 15.45 11.44 -10.53
C ALA A 28 15.56 10.36 -11.60
N ASP A 29 16.56 9.49 -11.47
CA ASP A 29 16.75 8.34 -12.37
C ASP A 29 15.92 7.13 -11.91
N VAL A 30 15.78 6.94 -10.60
CA VAL A 30 15.08 5.79 -10.00
C VAL A 30 14.05 6.28 -8.97
N PHE A 31 12.80 5.88 -9.16
CA PHE A 31 11.75 6.02 -8.17
C PHE A 31 11.55 4.70 -7.43
N TRP A 32 11.75 4.73 -6.11
CA TRP A 32 11.58 3.59 -5.22
C TRP A 32 10.53 3.93 -4.16
N ASN A 33 9.45 3.16 -4.10
CA ASN A 33 8.46 3.19 -3.03
C ASN A 33 8.13 1.78 -2.51
N SER A 34 7.18 1.69 -1.56
CA SER A 34 6.73 0.43 -0.94
C SER A 34 5.30 0.04 -1.35
N GLU A 35 4.77 0.59 -2.44
CA GLU A 35 3.42 0.34 -2.91
C GLU A 35 3.31 0.52 -4.43
N THR A 36 2.37 -0.16 -5.08
CA THR A 36 2.25 -0.16 -6.55
C THR A 36 1.22 0.84 -7.10
N GLY A 37 0.29 1.31 -6.27
CA GLY A 37 -0.81 2.17 -6.68
C GLY A 37 -0.35 3.49 -7.27
N ARG A 38 0.58 4.21 -6.61
CA ARG A 38 1.10 5.47 -7.19
C ARG A 38 2.04 5.24 -8.36
N THR A 39 2.75 4.13 -8.38
CA THR A 39 3.58 3.72 -9.53
C THR A 39 2.73 3.54 -10.79
N ILE A 40 1.53 2.95 -10.67
CA ILE A 40 0.56 2.85 -11.77
C ILE A 40 0.08 4.25 -12.22
N VAL A 41 -0.19 5.16 -11.29
CA VAL A 41 -0.58 6.54 -11.62
C VAL A 41 0.54 7.27 -12.38
N LEU A 42 1.80 7.10 -11.98
CA LEU A 42 2.95 7.67 -12.67
C LEU A 42 3.10 7.09 -14.09
N LYS A 43 2.89 5.78 -14.28
CA LYS A 43 2.82 5.14 -15.61
C LYS A 43 1.73 5.79 -16.46
N GLN A 44 0.50 5.90 -15.95
CA GLN A 44 -0.64 6.48 -16.67
C GLN A 44 -0.41 7.96 -17.06
N LYS A 45 0.31 8.71 -16.22
CA LYS A 45 0.69 10.10 -16.52
C LYS A 45 1.92 10.21 -17.43
N GLY A 46 2.49 9.08 -17.88
CA GLY A 46 3.66 9.03 -18.75
C GLY A 46 4.92 9.61 -18.10
N VAL A 47 5.04 9.52 -16.77
CA VAL A 47 6.22 10.00 -16.04
C VAL A 47 7.33 8.95 -16.07
N LEU A 48 6.98 7.67 -16.09
CA LEU A 48 7.93 6.55 -16.07
C LEU A 48 8.40 6.19 -17.49
N ALA A 49 9.65 5.80 -17.62
CA ALA A 49 10.20 5.18 -18.82
C ALA A 49 10.24 3.65 -18.65
N PRO A 50 9.97 2.87 -19.71
CA PRO A 50 10.07 1.42 -19.63
C PRO A 50 11.53 0.98 -19.54
N TYR A 51 11.83 0.07 -18.62
CA TYR A 51 13.13 -0.58 -18.48
C TYR A 51 12.97 -2.01 -17.98
N LYS A 52 13.39 -2.98 -18.79
CA LYS A 52 13.41 -4.41 -18.44
C LYS A 52 14.80 -4.77 -17.92
N SER A 53 14.98 -4.68 -16.61
CA SER A 53 16.26 -5.01 -15.96
C SER A 53 16.63 -6.49 -16.15
N PRO A 54 17.88 -6.83 -16.54
CA PRO A 54 18.37 -8.21 -16.55
C PRO A 54 18.29 -8.87 -15.17
N SER A 55 18.41 -8.10 -14.09
CA SER A 55 18.28 -8.61 -12.71
C SER A 55 16.83 -8.90 -12.31
N ALA A 56 15.85 -8.54 -13.14
CA ALA A 56 14.43 -8.78 -12.89
C ALA A 56 13.86 -9.98 -13.67
N VAL A 57 14.72 -10.79 -14.29
CA VAL A 57 14.32 -11.99 -15.03
C VAL A 57 13.60 -12.97 -14.11
N ASP A 58 14.15 -13.22 -12.93
CA ASP A 58 13.62 -14.20 -11.96
C ASP A 58 12.44 -13.68 -11.14
N ILE A 59 12.09 -12.39 -11.25
CA ILE A 59 10.91 -11.84 -10.60
C ILE A 59 9.65 -12.39 -11.31
N PRO A 60 8.71 -13.04 -10.60
CA PRO A 60 7.48 -13.55 -11.20
C PRO A 60 6.69 -12.46 -11.93
N ALA A 61 6.00 -12.85 -13.02
CA ALA A 61 5.28 -11.91 -13.89
C ALA A 61 4.21 -11.08 -13.15
N THR A 62 3.61 -11.63 -12.08
CA THR A 62 2.64 -10.95 -11.22
C THR A 62 3.24 -9.79 -10.41
N PHE A 63 4.57 -9.76 -10.26
CA PHE A 63 5.30 -8.74 -9.50
C PHE A 63 6.10 -7.79 -10.40
N LYS A 64 5.80 -7.74 -11.70
CA LYS A 64 6.40 -6.77 -12.64
C LYS A 64 5.41 -6.30 -13.68
N ASP A 65 5.63 -5.12 -14.21
CA ASP A 65 4.84 -4.58 -15.31
C ASP A 65 5.14 -5.30 -16.62
N ARG A 66 4.12 -5.74 -17.34
CA ARG A 66 4.29 -6.41 -18.64
C ARG A 66 5.03 -5.54 -19.66
N ASP A 67 4.79 -4.23 -19.62
CA ASP A 67 5.38 -3.28 -20.56
C ASP A 67 6.71 -2.70 -20.04
N GLY A 68 7.17 -3.14 -18.86
CA GLY A 68 8.48 -2.81 -18.31
C GLY A 68 8.56 -1.50 -17.53
N TYR A 69 7.44 -0.87 -17.16
CA TYR A 69 7.48 0.42 -16.45
C TYR A 69 7.83 0.31 -14.96
N TRP A 70 7.70 -0.87 -14.35
CA TRP A 70 8.10 -1.10 -12.97
C TRP A 70 8.42 -2.59 -12.75
N SER A 71 9.25 -2.88 -11.75
CA SER A 71 9.57 -4.24 -11.28
C SER A 71 9.58 -4.25 -9.75
N GLY A 72 8.94 -5.23 -9.13
CA GLY A 72 8.95 -5.41 -7.68
C GLY A 72 10.19 -6.17 -7.23
N PHE A 73 10.93 -5.65 -6.26
CA PHE A 73 12.18 -6.25 -5.77
C PHE A 73 12.03 -6.84 -4.34
N GLY A 74 10.89 -6.63 -3.67
CA GLY A 74 10.68 -7.09 -2.30
C GLY A 74 9.20 -7.35 -2.02
N ALA A 75 8.91 -8.56 -1.54
CA ALA A 75 7.57 -8.93 -1.08
C ALA A 75 7.32 -8.41 0.33
N ARG A 76 6.10 -7.93 0.58
CA ARG A 76 5.64 -7.57 1.93
C ARG A 76 4.26 -8.18 2.16
N CYS A 77 4.14 -8.90 3.25
CA CYS A 77 2.87 -9.45 3.71
C CYS A 77 2.30 -8.55 4.80
N ARG A 78 0.98 -8.34 4.78
CA ARG A 78 0.26 -7.75 5.92
C ARG A 78 -0.19 -8.89 6.81
N ILE A 79 0.16 -8.80 8.08
CA ILE A 79 -0.22 -9.78 9.11
C ILE A 79 -1.12 -9.12 10.14
N LEU A 80 -1.90 -9.93 10.84
CA LEU A 80 -2.60 -9.51 12.05
C LEU A 80 -1.61 -9.54 13.21
N ILE A 81 -1.51 -8.44 13.93
CA ILE A 81 -0.84 -8.38 15.23
C ILE A 81 -1.93 -8.34 16.30
N TYR A 82 -1.78 -9.15 17.33
CA TYR A 82 -2.72 -9.23 18.45
C TYR A 82 -1.98 -9.09 19.78
N ASN A 83 -2.71 -8.73 20.83
CA ASN A 83 -2.19 -8.65 22.19
C ASN A 83 -2.44 -9.98 22.90
N THR A 84 -1.36 -10.70 23.22
CA THR A 84 -1.39 -12.02 23.87
C THR A 84 -1.95 -11.99 25.30
N ASP A 85 -1.92 -10.84 25.98
CA ASP A 85 -2.49 -10.68 27.32
C ASP A 85 -4.03 -10.55 27.28
N LEU A 86 -4.58 -10.21 26.12
CA LEU A 86 -6.01 -9.95 25.94
C LEU A 86 -6.72 -11.04 25.14
N ILE A 87 -6.00 -11.77 24.28
CA ILE A 87 -6.57 -12.75 23.36
C ILE A 87 -5.68 -14.00 23.33
N ASN A 88 -6.26 -15.14 23.67
CA ASN A 88 -5.62 -16.45 23.50
C ASN A 88 -5.59 -16.85 22.02
N GLU A 89 -4.58 -17.62 21.62
CA GLU A 89 -4.40 -18.09 20.24
C GLU A 89 -5.62 -18.84 19.69
N ASP A 90 -6.27 -19.68 20.50
CA ASP A 90 -7.46 -20.44 20.10
C ASP A 90 -8.67 -19.55 19.75
N ASN A 91 -8.67 -18.30 20.21
CA ASN A 91 -9.73 -17.32 19.97
C ASN A 91 -9.38 -16.34 18.84
N LEU A 92 -8.25 -16.52 18.16
CA LEU A 92 -7.88 -15.69 17.03
C LEU A 92 -8.82 -15.90 15.84
N PRO A 93 -9.11 -14.84 15.09
CA PRO A 93 -9.91 -14.96 13.88
C PRO A 93 -9.15 -15.78 12.84
N LYS A 94 -9.82 -16.71 12.17
CA LYS A 94 -9.19 -17.52 11.10
C LYS A 94 -9.06 -16.76 9.79
N SER A 95 -9.71 -15.60 9.71
CA SER A 95 -9.70 -14.72 8.55
C SER A 95 -9.86 -13.26 8.94
N ILE A 96 -9.30 -12.35 8.14
CA ILE A 96 -9.54 -10.90 8.28
C ILE A 96 -11.03 -10.54 8.19
N PHE A 97 -11.86 -11.40 7.58
CA PHE A 97 -13.30 -11.16 7.48
C PHE A 97 -14.02 -11.35 8.82
N GLU A 98 -13.53 -12.26 9.66
CA GLU A 98 -14.11 -12.48 10.99
C GLU A 98 -13.92 -11.26 11.89
N LEU A 99 -12.95 -10.39 11.61
CA LEU A 99 -12.78 -9.10 12.31
C LEU A 99 -13.98 -8.16 12.13
N THR A 100 -14.91 -8.46 11.21
CA THR A 100 -16.18 -7.74 11.04
C THR A 100 -17.33 -8.32 11.86
N GLU A 101 -17.08 -9.35 12.68
CA GLU A 101 -18.09 -9.90 13.58
C GLU A 101 -18.32 -8.99 14.80
N PRO A 102 -19.54 -8.98 15.37
CA PRO A 102 -19.87 -8.16 16.54
C PRO A 102 -18.90 -8.30 17.72
N LYS A 103 -18.32 -9.50 17.92
CA LYS A 103 -17.38 -9.79 19.02
C LYS A 103 -16.08 -8.94 18.97
N TRP A 104 -15.73 -8.43 17.79
CA TRP A 104 -14.53 -7.64 17.52
C TRP A 104 -14.78 -6.13 17.46
N LYS A 105 -16.05 -5.69 17.53
CA LYS A 105 -16.40 -4.27 17.46
C LYS A 105 -15.65 -3.48 18.55
N GLY A 106 -14.92 -2.44 18.14
CA GLY A 106 -14.11 -1.61 19.03
C GLY A 106 -12.79 -2.23 19.51
N LYS A 107 -12.45 -3.45 19.07
CA LYS A 107 -11.22 -4.17 19.44
C LYS A 107 -10.20 -4.25 18.30
N VAL A 108 -10.52 -3.65 17.14
CA VAL A 108 -9.69 -3.69 15.93
C VAL A 108 -9.22 -2.29 15.60
N SER A 109 -7.92 -2.14 15.37
CA SER A 109 -7.30 -0.91 14.91
C SER A 109 -6.70 -1.11 13.53
N LEU A 110 -6.93 -0.16 12.63
CA LEU A 110 -6.29 -0.11 11.32
C LEU A 110 -5.85 1.32 11.00
N ALA A 111 -4.69 1.45 10.35
CA ALA A 111 -4.26 2.72 9.80
C ALA A 111 -5.31 3.30 8.85
N TYR A 112 -5.43 4.62 8.79
CA TYR A 112 -6.41 5.27 7.92
C TYR A 112 -6.14 4.97 6.42
N PRO A 113 -7.10 4.42 5.66
CA PRO A 113 -6.87 3.89 4.31
C PRO A 113 -6.93 4.95 3.20
N LEU A 114 -6.55 6.20 3.48
CA LEU A 114 -6.52 7.27 2.46
C LEU A 114 -5.13 7.51 1.87
N PHE A 115 -4.07 7.13 2.59
CA PHE A 115 -2.70 7.43 2.19
C PHE A 115 -1.79 6.20 2.30
N GLY A 116 -0.63 6.31 1.65
CA GLY A 116 0.43 5.32 1.69
C GLY A 116 -0.01 3.91 1.29
N THR A 117 0.65 2.92 1.89
CA THR A 117 0.43 1.50 1.58
C THR A 117 -1.00 1.03 1.93
N THR A 118 -1.68 1.70 2.85
CA THR A 118 -3.03 1.33 3.30
C THR A 118 -4.10 1.71 2.29
N ALA A 119 -3.92 2.82 1.56
CA ALA A 119 -4.75 3.12 0.40
C ALA A 119 -4.66 2.02 -0.67
N THR A 120 -3.43 1.60 -1.00
CA THR A 120 -3.19 0.53 -2.00
C THR A 120 -3.79 -0.81 -1.55
N HIS A 121 -3.70 -1.12 -0.25
CA HIS A 121 -4.36 -2.31 0.28
C HIS A 121 -5.88 -2.24 0.24
N ALA A 122 -6.47 -1.10 0.59
CA ALA A 122 -7.92 -0.90 0.46
C ALA A 122 -8.35 -1.07 -1.00
N ALA A 123 -7.64 -0.45 -1.95
CA ALA A 123 -7.91 -0.64 -3.37
C ALA A 123 -7.85 -2.12 -3.79
N ALA A 124 -6.85 -2.87 -3.31
CA ALA A 124 -6.73 -4.30 -3.57
C ALA A 124 -7.91 -5.10 -2.99
N LEU A 125 -8.37 -4.79 -1.77
CA LEU A 125 -9.55 -5.43 -1.17
C LEU A 125 -10.81 -5.15 -1.99
N TYR A 126 -11.04 -3.90 -2.40
CA TYR A 126 -12.19 -3.55 -3.24
C TYR A 126 -12.14 -4.25 -4.61
N ALA A 127 -10.95 -4.30 -5.24
CA ALA A 127 -10.76 -4.95 -6.54
C ALA A 127 -10.98 -6.48 -6.49
N ASN A 128 -10.57 -7.14 -5.41
CA ASN A 128 -10.65 -8.61 -5.29
C ASN A 128 -11.96 -9.10 -4.65
N LEU A 129 -12.55 -8.33 -3.74
CA LEU A 129 -13.71 -8.77 -2.94
C LEU A 129 -15.03 -8.12 -3.35
N GLY A 130 -14.96 -7.04 -4.14
CA GLY A 130 -16.09 -6.20 -4.46
C GLY A 130 -16.47 -5.24 -3.32
N GLU A 131 -17.21 -4.19 -3.69
CA GLU A 131 -17.57 -3.08 -2.81
C GLU A 131 -18.31 -3.52 -1.54
N ALA A 132 -19.30 -4.41 -1.68
CA ALA A 132 -20.14 -4.83 -0.55
C ALA A 132 -19.34 -5.51 0.58
N LYS A 133 -18.39 -6.39 0.23
CA LYS A 133 -17.54 -7.07 1.22
C LYS A 133 -16.47 -6.13 1.78
N ALA A 134 -15.88 -5.28 0.94
CA ALA A 134 -14.84 -4.36 1.37
C ALA A 134 -15.39 -3.25 2.30
N ARG A 135 -16.63 -2.79 2.12
CA ARG A 135 -17.28 -1.81 3.02
C ARG A 135 -17.49 -2.34 4.44
N LYS A 136 -17.79 -3.63 4.62
CA LYS A 136 -17.93 -4.23 5.95
C LYS A 136 -16.66 -4.10 6.80
N LEU A 137 -15.47 -4.19 6.18
CA LEU A 137 -14.20 -3.98 6.90
C LEU A 137 -14.05 -2.55 7.43
N LYS A 138 -14.74 -1.57 6.82
CA LYS A 138 -14.75 -0.17 7.27
C LYS A 138 -15.69 0.06 8.45
N GLU A 139 -16.74 -0.73 8.61
CA GLU A 139 -17.75 -0.48 9.64
C GLU A 139 -17.34 -0.98 11.03
N TYR A 140 -16.35 -1.88 11.11
CA TYR A 140 -15.96 -2.55 12.35
C TYR A 140 -14.57 -2.17 12.89
N GLY A 141 -13.74 -1.50 12.08
CA GLY A 141 -12.43 -1.02 12.49
C GLY A 141 -12.48 0.39 13.08
N THR A 142 -11.81 0.60 14.22
CA THR A 142 -11.47 1.96 14.66
C THR A 142 -10.31 2.44 13.79
N PHE A 143 -10.57 3.46 12.97
CA PHE A 143 -9.55 4.06 12.12
C PHE A 143 -8.83 5.18 12.85
N TYR A 144 -7.51 5.06 12.99
CA TYR A 144 -6.69 6.15 13.49
C TYR A 144 -6.10 6.92 12.30
N SER A 145 -6.35 8.24 12.27
CA SER A 145 -5.50 9.15 11.50
C SER A 145 -4.24 9.43 12.31
N SER A 146 -3.09 9.09 11.73
CA SER A 146 -1.74 9.45 12.15
C SER A 146 -1.34 9.15 13.61
N LEU A 147 -0.49 8.13 13.76
CA LEU A 147 0.63 8.16 14.71
C LEU A 147 1.57 9.31 14.32
N ILE A 148 1.25 10.54 14.74
CA ILE A 148 2.23 11.61 14.99
C ILE A 148 1.61 12.49 16.08
N GLY A 149 1.96 12.22 17.34
CA GLY A 149 2.00 13.23 18.39
C GLY A 149 3.37 13.89 18.38
#